data_AF-A0A371L9W6-F1
#
_entry.id   AF-A0A371L9W6-F1
#
_cell.length_a   1.000
_cell.length_b   1.000
_cell.length_c   1.000
_cell.angle_alpha   90.00
_cell.angle_beta   90.00
_cell.angle_gamma   90.00
#
_symmetry.space_group_name_H-M   'P 1'
#
loop_
_entity.id
_entity.type
_entity.pdbx_description
1 polymer ?
#
loop_
_entity_poly.entity_id
_entity_poly.type
_entity_poly.pdbx_seq_one_letter_code
_entity_poly.pdbx_strand_id
1 'polypeptide(L)'
;MNRQARREVSRKYFSEERLAEHHFRSFNAFLERGMMDVVEEKATIETDIGDKEGEEPVYVELGGVRVETPRVREADGSEELLFPQEARLRNITYSAPVFMEMSIVRGGEEEEEVVVDTAETKVGRMPIMVGSSKCNIAELSDEDLVEIGEDPVDPGGYFIVNGSERVLMTSEDLAPNKILAEYDTKYGDEIQVAKTFSQRRGYRALVLCERNREGLLEVSFPSVSGSVNFVTLVRALGLESDEEIVHRVSDDPEIVKFMLENLEEAEVQTQEQAIEALGKRVAGGQGKNYQLKRANYVIDRYLLPHLHEEGAEEEEVRMNKAYYLCRMAEACFELALQRRDSDDKDHYANKRLKVSGDLMKDLFRTALNKLARDVKYQLERANMRNRNLTVNTVVRSDVLTERLEHPIATGNWVGGRSGVSQLVDRTDYMGVLSHLRRLRSPLSRSQPHFEARDLHATQWGRICPSETPEGPNCGLVKNFAQAMELSQNVEDEQSLKRELASMGVEGIPGIDSVDATPADD
;
A
#
# COMPACT_ATOMS: atom_id res chain seq x y z
N MET A 1 -29.48 -14.98 -26.60
CA MET A 1 -28.84 -16.27 -26.26
C MET A 1 -29.86 -17.24 -25.65
N ASN A 2 -30.02 -18.45 -26.22
CA ASN A 2 -30.90 -19.49 -25.68
C ASN A 2 -30.37 -20.00 -24.31
N ARG A 3 -31.24 -20.52 -23.44
CA ARG A 3 -30.95 -21.00 -22.07
C ARG A 3 -29.82 -22.04 -22.04
N GLN A 4 -29.75 -22.89 -23.06
CA GLN A 4 -28.71 -23.92 -23.18
C GLN A 4 -27.32 -23.31 -23.39
N ALA A 5 -27.19 -22.38 -24.33
CA ALA A 5 -25.93 -21.67 -24.57
C ALA A 5 -25.48 -20.87 -23.33
N ARG A 6 -26.41 -20.27 -22.58
CA ARG A 6 -26.10 -19.61 -21.29
C ARG A 6 -25.57 -20.59 -20.24
N ARG A 7 -26.11 -21.82 -20.18
CA ARG A 7 -25.62 -22.86 -19.26
C ARG A 7 -24.23 -23.35 -19.65
N GLU A 8 -23.96 -23.50 -20.93
CA GLU A 8 -22.63 -23.88 -21.42
C GLU A 8 -21.58 -22.83 -21.05
N VAL A 9 -21.87 -21.55 -21.29
CA VAL A 9 -20.98 -20.46 -20.87
C VAL A 9 -20.82 -20.43 -19.35
N SER A 10 -21.92 -20.56 -18.60
CA SER A 10 -21.88 -20.56 -17.14
C SER A 10 -21.05 -21.71 -16.57
N ARG A 11 -21.16 -22.92 -17.13
CA ARG A 11 -20.33 -24.07 -16.71
C ARG A 11 -18.85 -23.86 -17.03
N LYS A 12 -18.53 -23.23 -18.16
CA LYS A 12 -17.13 -22.89 -18.49
C LYS A 12 -16.58 -21.77 -17.62
N TYR A 13 -17.42 -20.81 -17.21
CA TYR A 13 -17.01 -19.70 -16.36
C TYR A 13 -16.80 -20.15 -14.91
N PHE A 14 -17.72 -20.93 -14.34
CA PHE A 14 -17.62 -21.43 -12.97
C PHE A 14 -16.87 -22.77 -12.89
N SER A 15 -15.63 -22.80 -13.40
CA SER A 15 -14.73 -23.93 -13.14
C SER A 15 -14.24 -23.92 -11.69
N GLU A 16 -13.80 -25.08 -11.19
CA GLU A 16 -13.26 -25.25 -9.83
C GLU A 16 -12.09 -24.29 -9.57
N GLU A 17 -11.25 -24.08 -10.58
CA GLU A 17 -10.12 -23.15 -10.58
C GLU A 17 -10.50 -21.71 -10.18
N ARG A 18 -11.77 -21.29 -10.39
CA ARG A 18 -12.21 -19.90 -10.16
C ARG A 18 -12.72 -19.61 -8.74
N LEU A 19 -12.79 -20.60 -7.85
CA LEU A 19 -13.42 -20.43 -6.53
C LEU A 19 -12.60 -19.56 -5.57
N ALA A 20 -11.30 -19.83 -5.47
CA ALA A 20 -10.34 -19.07 -4.66
C ALA A 20 -9.27 -18.35 -5.51
N GLU A 21 -9.53 -18.23 -6.82
CA GLU A 21 -8.58 -17.71 -7.81
C GLU A 21 -8.02 -16.34 -7.47
N HIS A 22 -8.84 -15.44 -6.92
CA HIS A 22 -8.39 -14.11 -6.51
C HIS A 22 -7.29 -14.16 -5.44
N HIS A 23 -7.30 -15.16 -4.56
CA HIS A 23 -6.24 -15.36 -3.59
C HIS A 23 -4.97 -15.91 -4.24
N PHE A 24 -5.10 -16.88 -5.14
CA PHE A 24 -3.98 -17.48 -5.86
C PHE A 24 -3.29 -16.50 -6.79
N ARG A 25 -4.04 -15.87 -7.70
CA ARG A 25 -3.53 -14.87 -8.64
C ARG A 25 -2.80 -13.74 -7.90
N SER A 26 -3.40 -13.23 -6.82
CA SER A 26 -2.79 -12.16 -6.02
C SER A 26 -1.53 -12.61 -5.29
N PHE A 27 -1.53 -13.79 -4.67
CA PHE A 27 -0.37 -14.28 -3.93
C PHE A 27 0.78 -14.68 -4.86
N ASN A 28 0.49 -15.28 -6.02
CA ASN A 28 1.50 -15.58 -7.04
C ASN A 28 2.13 -14.29 -7.58
N ALA A 29 1.34 -13.27 -7.93
CA ALA A 29 1.86 -11.97 -8.34
C ALA A 29 2.74 -11.31 -7.25
N PHE A 30 2.39 -11.49 -5.98
CA PHE A 30 3.22 -11.05 -4.86
C PHE A 30 4.58 -11.78 -4.84
N LEU A 31 4.61 -13.11 -4.99
CA LEU A 31 5.84 -13.88 -4.97
C LEU A 31 6.75 -13.61 -6.18
N GLU A 32 6.15 -13.42 -7.35
CA GLU A 32 6.88 -13.21 -8.61
C GLU A 32 7.47 -11.81 -8.72
N ARG A 33 6.71 -10.79 -8.27
CA ARG A 33 7.08 -9.37 -8.50
C ARG A 33 6.93 -8.53 -7.25
N GLY A 34 5.82 -8.68 -6.52
CA GLY A 34 5.52 -7.85 -5.36
C GLY A 34 6.59 -7.84 -4.26
N MET A 35 7.35 -8.93 -4.10
CA MET A 35 8.51 -8.98 -3.21
C MET A 35 9.68 -8.15 -3.74
N MET A 36 9.99 -8.25 -5.04
CA MET A 36 11.05 -7.47 -5.67
C MET A 36 10.74 -5.98 -5.62
N ASP A 37 9.50 -5.58 -5.94
CA ASP A 37 9.07 -4.18 -5.80
C ASP A 37 9.39 -3.62 -4.41
N VAL A 38 9.13 -4.40 -3.35
CA VAL A 38 9.37 -3.96 -1.97
C VAL A 38 10.86 -3.87 -1.64
N VAL A 39 11.69 -4.71 -2.26
CA VAL A 39 13.15 -4.65 -2.11
C VAL A 39 13.72 -3.45 -2.85
N GLU A 40 13.30 -3.21 -4.08
CA GLU A 40 13.67 -2.03 -4.88
C GLU A 40 13.18 -0.73 -4.23
N GLU A 41 11.98 -0.73 -3.66
CA GLU A 41 11.45 0.40 -2.87
C GLU A 41 12.38 0.77 -1.70
N LYS A 42 13.11 -0.21 -1.13
CA LYS A 42 14.05 0.02 -0.04
C LYS A 42 15.45 0.35 -0.55
N ALA A 43 15.89 -0.29 -1.64
CA ALA A 43 17.18 -0.19 -2.34
C ALA A 43 18.41 -0.38 -1.46
N THR A 44 18.63 0.52 -0.50
CA THR A 44 19.81 0.56 0.36
C THR A 44 19.47 0.60 1.85
N ILE A 45 20.40 0.07 2.64
CA ILE A 45 20.39 0.18 4.10
C ILE A 45 21.58 1.05 4.49
N GLU A 46 21.29 2.33 4.71
CA GLU A 46 22.25 3.31 5.23
C GLU A 46 22.59 3.00 6.70
N THR A 47 23.88 3.07 7.03
CA THR A 47 24.37 2.96 8.41
C THR A 47 24.89 4.30 8.91
N ASP A 48 25.05 4.45 10.23
CA ASP A 48 25.66 5.65 10.82
C ASP A 48 27.20 5.54 10.88
N ILE A 49 27.78 4.53 10.21
CA ILE A 49 29.24 4.36 10.08
C ILE A 49 29.70 5.41 9.07
N GLY A 50 30.71 6.20 9.42
CA GLY A 50 31.21 7.31 8.60
C GLY A 50 30.79 8.71 9.06
N ASP A 51 29.80 8.82 9.97
CA ASP A 51 29.38 10.11 10.56
C ASP A 51 30.45 10.75 11.48
N LYS A 52 31.51 10.01 11.81
CA LYS A 52 32.63 10.46 12.65
C LYS A 52 33.86 10.69 11.78
N GLU A 53 34.61 11.75 12.07
CA GLU A 53 35.86 12.08 11.36
C GLU A 53 36.81 10.88 11.31
N GLY A 54 37.12 10.41 10.09
CA GLY A 54 38.11 9.37 9.81
C GLY A 54 37.58 7.94 9.63
N GLU A 55 36.27 7.73 9.58
CA GLU A 55 35.67 6.45 9.17
C GLU A 55 35.01 6.57 7.79
N GLU A 56 35.24 5.60 6.91
CA GLU A 56 34.58 5.53 5.60
C GLU A 56 33.12 5.10 5.76
N PRO A 57 32.18 5.68 5.00
CA PRO A 57 30.78 5.29 5.08
C PRO A 57 30.59 3.84 4.62
N VAL A 58 29.68 3.13 5.28
CA VAL A 58 29.32 1.74 4.94
C VAL A 58 27.82 1.64 4.75
N TYR A 59 27.38 1.04 3.67
CA TYR A 59 25.96 0.75 3.43
C TYR A 59 25.77 -0.63 2.82
N VAL A 60 24.53 -1.11 2.81
CA VAL A 60 24.17 -2.38 2.18
C VAL A 60 23.23 -2.12 1.02
N GLU A 61 23.59 -2.62 -0.15
CA GLU A 61 22.69 -2.68 -1.30
C GLU A 61 21.91 -3.99 -1.27
N LEU A 62 20.60 -3.88 -1.51
CA LEU A 62 19.71 -5.03 -1.63
C LEU A 62 19.53 -5.39 -3.10
N GLY A 63 19.83 -6.64 -3.44
CA GLY A 63 19.69 -7.18 -4.79
C GLY A 63 18.45 -8.07 -4.94
N GLY A 64 18.55 -9.07 -5.82
CA GLY A 64 17.46 -9.98 -6.13
C GLY A 64 16.94 -10.74 -4.90
N VAL A 65 15.62 -10.92 -4.83
CA VAL A 65 14.95 -11.75 -3.82
C VAL A 65 14.22 -12.90 -4.47
N ARG A 66 14.35 -14.10 -3.91
CA ARG A 66 13.63 -15.29 -4.37
C ARG A 66 13.14 -16.16 -3.22
N VAL A 67 12.03 -16.83 -3.47
CA VAL A 67 11.44 -17.81 -2.55
C VAL A 67 11.50 -19.18 -3.20
N GLU A 68 12.01 -20.16 -2.46
CA GLU A 68 12.02 -21.55 -2.92
C GLU A 68 10.69 -22.24 -2.58
N THR A 69 10.69 -23.57 -2.49
CA THR A 69 9.53 -24.35 -2.09
C THR A 69 9.57 -24.70 -0.59
N PRO A 70 8.43 -25.08 0.01
CA PRO A 70 8.35 -25.44 1.41
C PRO A 70 9.28 -26.60 1.81
N ARG A 71 10.11 -26.35 2.82
CA ARG A 71 11.11 -27.31 3.33
C ARG A 71 11.22 -27.26 4.84
N VAL A 72 11.35 -28.41 5.49
CA VAL A 72 11.57 -28.52 6.94
C VAL A 72 13.01 -28.91 7.21
N ARG A 73 13.60 -28.34 8.27
CA ARG A 73 14.91 -28.74 8.76
C ARG A 73 14.73 -29.70 9.93
N GLU A 74 15.20 -30.93 9.79
CA GLU A 74 15.11 -31.94 10.83
C GLU A 74 16.19 -31.75 11.91
N ALA A 75 16.04 -32.45 13.03
CA ALA A 75 16.94 -32.32 14.18
C ALA A 75 18.39 -32.74 13.87
N ASP A 76 18.59 -33.60 12.87
CA ASP A 76 19.90 -34.00 12.36
C ASP A 76 20.54 -32.95 11.43
N GLY A 77 19.80 -31.89 11.10
CA GLY A 77 20.22 -30.79 10.25
C GLY A 77 19.94 -30.98 8.77
N SER A 78 19.34 -32.11 8.36
CA SER A 78 18.90 -32.34 6.97
C SER A 78 17.72 -31.42 6.62
N GLU A 79 17.58 -31.06 5.34
CA GLU A 79 16.42 -30.30 4.84
C GLU A 79 15.64 -31.15 3.84
N GLU A 80 14.39 -31.46 4.18
CA GLU A 80 13.46 -32.25 3.37
C GLU A 80 12.31 -31.37 2.84
N LEU A 81 11.66 -31.83 1.77
CA LEU A 81 10.42 -31.21 1.30
C LEU A 81 9.36 -31.37 2.38
N LEU A 82 8.61 -30.30 2.62
CA LEU A 82 7.51 -30.32 3.58
C LEU A 82 6.19 -30.39 2.81
N PHE A 83 5.31 -31.32 3.15
CA PHE A 83 3.96 -31.37 2.59
C PHE A 83 2.91 -30.74 3.54
N PRO A 84 1.77 -30.23 3.02
CA PRO A 84 0.77 -29.57 3.86
C PRO A 84 0.21 -30.49 4.97
N GLN A 85 -0.05 -31.76 4.67
CA GLN A 85 -0.45 -32.77 5.64
C GLN A 85 0.51 -32.90 6.81
N GLU A 86 1.82 -33.01 6.52
CA GLU A 86 2.86 -33.11 7.54
C GLU A 86 2.92 -31.86 8.41
N ALA A 87 2.78 -30.67 7.80
CA ALA A 87 2.79 -29.41 8.53
C ALA A 87 1.65 -29.33 9.54
N ARG A 88 0.45 -29.81 9.17
CA ARG A 88 -0.72 -29.93 10.06
C ARG A 88 -0.47 -30.90 11.20
N LEU A 89 -0.04 -32.12 10.88
CA LEU A 89 0.13 -33.19 11.88
C LEU A 89 1.25 -32.90 12.89
N ARG A 90 2.34 -32.25 12.44
CA ARG A 90 3.52 -31.95 13.26
C ARG A 90 3.43 -30.61 14.00
N ASN A 91 2.34 -29.86 13.83
CA ASN A 91 2.18 -28.51 14.38
C ASN A 91 3.30 -27.53 13.96
N ILE A 92 3.77 -27.62 12.72
CA ILE A 92 4.80 -26.74 12.16
C ILE A 92 4.21 -25.81 11.11
N THR A 93 4.94 -24.75 10.77
CA THR A 93 4.53 -23.80 9.73
C THR A 93 4.94 -24.30 8.35
N TYR A 94 4.00 -24.29 7.41
CA TYR A 94 4.23 -24.57 6.00
C TYR A 94 4.89 -23.36 5.33
N SER A 95 6.21 -23.29 5.41
CA SER A 95 7.01 -22.16 4.91
C SER A 95 8.18 -22.60 4.03
N ALA A 96 8.61 -21.71 3.14
CA ALA A 96 9.75 -21.87 2.25
C ALA A 96 10.89 -20.91 2.63
N PRO A 97 12.17 -21.28 2.41
CA PRO A 97 13.28 -20.37 2.63
C PRO A 97 13.26 -19.21 1.63
N VAL A 98 13.61 -18.02 2.12
CA VAL A 98 13.75 -16.79 1.33
C VAL A 98 15.23 -16.46 1.23
N PHE A 99 15.71 -16.30 0.01
CA PHE A 99 17.07 -15.88 -0.30
C PHE A 99 17.05 -14.47 -0.85
N MET A 100 18.05 -13.68 -0.46
CA MET A 100 18.24 -12.32 -0.92
C MET A 100 19.72 -12.08 -1.15
N GLU A 101 20.03 -11.44 -2.27
CA GLU A 101 21.36 -10.92 -2.56
C GLU A 101 21.58 -9.62 -1.78
N MET A 102 22.72 -9.51 -1.11
CA MET A 102 23.14 -8.30 -0.41
C MET A 102 24.61 -8.02 -0.71
N SER A 103 24.92 -6.75 -0.96
CA SER A 103 26.28 -6.27 -1.15
C SER A 103 26.61 -5.25 -0.06
N ILE A 104 27.66 -5.49 0.72
CA ILE A 104 28.19 -4.52 1.68
C ILE A 104 29.18 -3.64 0.91
N VAL A 105 28.87 -2.35 0.81
CA VAL A 105 29.70 -1.36 0.14
C VAL A 105 30.33 -0.46 1.18
N ARG A 106 31.62 -0.15 1.00
CA ARG A 106 32.38 0.82 1.78
C ARG A 106 32.86 1.93 0.86
N GLY A 107 32.77 3.17 1.31
CA GLY A 107 32.99 4.37 0.49
C GLY A 107 31.68 4.95 -0.04
N GLY A 108 31.71 6.22 -0.41
CA GLY A 108 30.54 7.01 -0.84
C GLY A 108 30.71 8.51 -0.58
N GLU A 109 29.97 9.33 -1.34
CA GLU A 109 29.99 10.81 -1.38
C GLU A 109 31.24 11.47 -1.99
N GLU A 110 32.48 11.07 -1.66
CA GLU A 110 33.72 11.65 -2.24
C GLU A 110 34.89 10.65 -2.51
N GLU A 111 34.75 9.37 -2.12
CA GLU A 111 35.78 8.31 -2.26
C GLU A 111 35.32 7.15 -3.17
N GLU A 112 36.26 6.33 -3.67
CA GLU A 112 35.93 5.17 -4.52
C GLU A 112 35.13 4.11 -3.75
N GLU A 113 33.98 3.72 -4.31
CA GLU A 113 33.15 2.66 -3.74
C GLU A 113 33.82 1.29 -3.90
N VAL A 114 34.05 0.62 -2.78
CA VAL A 114 34.61 -0.72 -2.74
C VAL A 114 33.58 -1.69 -2.17
N VAL A 115 33.19 -2.66 -2.99
CA VAL A 115 32.36 -3.79 -2.54
C VAL A 115 33.19 -4.68 -1.63
N VAL A 116 32.82 -4.76 -0.36
CA VAL A 116 33.52 -5.54 0.66
C VAL A 116 33.14 -7.01 0.60
N ASP A 117 31.85 -7.30 0.42
CA ASP A 117 31.29 -8.64 0.38
C ASP A 117 29.96 -8.62 -0.37
N THR A 118 29.75 -9.58 -1.27
CA THR A 118 28.47 -9.82 -1.94
C THR A 118 28.10 -11.27 -1.74
N ALA A 119 26.91 -11.51 -1.18
CA ALA A 119 26.44 -12.87 -0.95
C ALA A 119 24.92 -12.97 -1.10
N GLU A 120 24.47 -14.05 -1.72
CA GLU A 120 23.10 -14.52 -1.60
C GLU A 120 22.98 -15.27 -0.27
N THR A 121 22.13 -14.76 0.63
CA THR A 121 21.95 -15.35 1.96
C THR A 121 20.49 -15.63 2.28
N LYS A 122 20.27 -16.62 3.15
CA LYS A 122 18.93 -16.97 3.65
C LYS A 122 18.49 -15.92 4.67
N VAL A 123 17.63 -15.00 4.23
CA VAL A 123 17.13 -13.89 5.06
C VAL A 123 15.95 -14.27 5.95
N GLY A 124 15.32 -15.41 5.70
CA GLY A 124 14.21 -15.91 6.54
C GLY A 124 13.39 -16.99 5.85
N ARG A 125 12.15 -17.14 6.31
CA ARG A 125 11.17 -18.09 5.75
C ARG A 125 9.84 -17.39 5.50
N MET A 126 9.22 -17.72 4.36
CA MET A 126 7.93 -17.19 3.92
C MET A 126 6.87 -18.28 4.03
N PRO A 127 5.77 -18.05 4.77
CA PRO A 127 4.61 -18.93 4.73
C PRO A 127 4.04 -19.03 3.31
N ILE A 128 3.87 -20.25 2.81
CA ILE A 128 3.36 -20.49 1.45
C ILE A 128 1.88 -20.85 1.51
N MET A 129 1.09 -20.27 0.60
CA MET A 129 -0.32 -20.58 0.46
C MET A 129 -0.49 -21.96 -0.17
N VAL A 130 -1.31 -22.81 0.44
CA VAL A 130 -1.65 -24.14 -0.08
C VAL A 130 -2.34 -23.99 -1.44
N GLY A 131 -1.83 -24.65 -2.48
CA GLY A 131 -2.32 -24.56 -3.86
C GLY A 131 -1.73 -23.40 -4.69
N SER A 132 -0.87 -22.54 -4.11
CA SER A 132 -0.16 -21.52 -4.88
C SER A 132 1.00 -22.08 -5.71
N SER A 133 1.56 -21.28 -6.63
CA SER A 133 2.64 -21.69 -7.55
C SER A 133 3.90 -22.26 -6.87
N LYS A 134 4.20 -21.84 -5.64
CA LYS A 134 5.35 -22.34 -4.84
C LYS A 134 5.00 -23.48 -3.90
N CYS A 135 3.74 -23.94 -3.90
CA CYS A 135 3.31 -25.05 -3.07
C CYS A 135 3.79 -26.39 -3.66
N ASN A 136 4.24 -27.30 -2.81
CA ASN A 136 4.74 -28.62 -3.23
C ASN A 136 3.66 -29.51 -3.87
N ILE A 137 2.38 -29.15 -3.71
CA ILE A 137 1.24 -29.91 -4.26
C ILE A 137 0.67 -29.30 -5.55
N ALA A 138 1.18 -28.15 -6.01
CA ALA A 138 0.56 -27.40 -7.11
C ALA A 138 0.61 -28.10 -8.47
N GLU A 139 1.62 -28.94 -8.71
CA GLU A 139 1.83 -29.67 -9.96
C GLU A 139 1.58 -31.18 -9.83
N LEU A 140 1.00 -31.63 -8.72
CA LEU A 140 0.70 -33.04 -8.47
C LEU A 140 -0.61 -33.45 -9.14
N SER A 141 -0.69 -34.70 -9.59
CA SER A 141 -1.93 -35.28 -10.09
C SER A 141 -2.89 -35.63 -8.94
N ASP A 142 -4.18 -35.78 -9.23
CA ASP A 142 -5.18 -36.22 -8.25
C ASP A 142 -4.78 -37.55 -7.57
N GLU A 143 -4.10 -38.45 -8.30
CA GLU A 143 -3.61 -39.72 -7.77
C GLU A 143 -2.47 -39.49 -6.76
N ASP A 144 -1.50 -38.65 -7.10
CA ASP A 144 -0.38 -38.30 -6.23
C ASP A 144 -0.85 -37.58 -4.95
N LEU A 145 -1.85 -36.69 -5.09
CA LEU A 145 -2.48 -35.99 -3.96
C LEU A 145 -3.06 -36.99 -2.95
N VAL A 146 -3.76 -38.01 -3.44
CA VAL A 146 -4.32 -39.07 -2.59
C VAL A 146 -3.21 -39.90 -1.94
N GLU A 147 -2.12 -40.19 -2.63
CA GLU A 147 -0.98 -40.94 -2.08
C GLU A 147 -0.31 -40.20 -0.91
N ILE A 148 -0.15 -38.88 -1.01
CA ILE A 148 0.38 -38.03 0.08
C ILE A 148 -0.69 -37.69 1.13
N GLY A 149 -1.93 -38.13 0.94
CA GLY A 149 -3.03 -37.98 1.88
C GLY A 149 -3.66 -36.58 1.93
N GLU A 150 -3.64 -35.87 0.79
CA GLU A 150 -4.47 -34.70 0.50
C GLU A 150 -5.75 -35.12 -0.25
N ASP A 151 -6.76 -34.24 -0.26
CA ASP A 151 -7.99 -34.42 -1.04
C ASP A 151 -7.91 -33.55 -2.31
N PRO A 152 -8.04 -34.12 -3.53
CA PRO A 152 -8.05 -33.34 -4.77
C PRO A 152 -9.13 -32.26 -4.84
N VAL A 153 -10.21 -32.40 -4.05
CA VAL A 153 -11.33 -31.45 -4.03
C VAL A 153 -11.09 -30.26 -3.09
N ASP A 154 -9.99 -30.26 -2.32
CA ASP A 154 -9.65 -29.14 -1.44
C ASP A 154 -9.34 -27.87 -2.28
N PRO A 155 -10.08 -26.76 -2.06
CA PRO A 155 -9.89 -25.54 -2.83
C PRO A 155 -8.56 -24.81 -2.57
N GLY A 156 -7.81 -25.15 -1.51
CA GLY A 156 -6.61 -24.43 -1.10
C GLY A 156 -6.89 -22.97 -0.71
N GLY A 157 -5.91 -22.08 -0.92
CA GLY A 157 -6.09 -20.64 -0.70
C GLY A 157 -5.93 -20.17 0.75
N TYR A 158 -5.39 -21.02 1.61
CA TYR A 158 -5.09 -20.74 3.02
C TYR A 158 -3.63 -21.07 3.36
N PHE A 159 -3.20 -20.68 4.56
CA PHE A 159 -1.85 -20.91 5.09
C PHE A 159 -1.90 -21.89 6.25
N ILE A 160 -0.85 -22.68 6.45
CA ILE A 160 -0.70 -23.54 7.64
C ILE A 160 0.40 -22.94 8.51
N VAL A 161 0.04 -22.46 9.70
CA VAL A 161 0.98 -21.85 10.66
C VAL A 161 0.81 -22.54 12.00
N ASN A 162 1.91 -23.10 12.53
CA ASN A 162 1.90 -23.93 13.74
C ASN A 162 0.81 -25.03 13.71
N GLY A 163 0.68 -25.71 12.56
CA GLY A 163 -0.34 -26.75 12.31
C GLY A 163 -1.77 -26.27 12.11
N SER A 164 -2.07 -25.00 12.40
CA SER A 164 -3.42 -24.45 12.25
C SER A 164 -3.60 -23.87 10.85
N GLU A 165 -4.72 -24.20 10.20
CA GLU A 165 -5.11 -23.63 8.91
C GLU A 165 -5.71 -22.24 9.09
N ARG A 166 -5.18 -21.26 8.34
CA ARG A 166 -5.55 -19.86 8.45
C ARG A 166 -5.78 -19.21 7.10
N VAL A 167 -6.92 -18.57 6.96
CA VAL A 167 -7.29 -17.80 5.77
C VAL A 167 -7.05 -16.30 6.01
N LEU A 168 -6.50 -15.62 5.00
CA LEU A 168 -6.39 -14.17 5.00
C LEU A 168 -7.67 -13.57 4.42
N MET A 169 -8.41 -12.86 5.26
CA MET A 169 -9.66 -12.21 4.89
C MET A 169 -9.40 -11.04 3.97
N THR A 170 -10.08 -11.02 2.82
CA THR A 170 -10.07 -9.85 1.94
C THR A 170 -10.67 -8.65 2.66
N SER A 171 -9.95 -7.52 2.67
CA SER A 171 -10.35 -6.30 3.37
C SER A 171 -10.86 -5.26 2.39
N GLU A 172 -12.05 -4.72 2.64
CA GLU A 172 -12.60 -3.57 1.92
C GLU A 172 -12.00 -2.27 2.49
N ASP A 173 -11.39 -1.42 1.67
CA ASP A 173 -10.86 -0.11 2.07
C ASP A 173 -11.45 0.96 1.15
N LEU A 174 -11.42 2.21 1.60
CA LEU A 174 -11.74 3.34 0.71
C LEU A 174 -10.63 3.45 -0.35
N ALA A 175 -11.03 3.80 -1.57
CA ALA A 175 -10.09 3.99 -2.67
C ALA A 175 -9.05 5.05 -2.28
N PRO A 176 -7.74 4.68 -2.24
CA PRO A 176 -6.70 5.66 -1.99
C PRO A 176 -6.54 6.58 -3.20
N ASN A 177 -5.81 7.69 -3.02
CA ASN A 177 -5.36 8.59 -4.07
C ASN A 177 -6.49 9.28 -4.86
N LYS A 178 -7.71 9.28 -4.31
CA LYS A 178 -8.89 9.93 -4.87
C LYS A 178 -9.40 11.03 -3.95
N ILE A 179 -9.79 12.16 -4.55
CA ILE A 179 -10.47 13.26 -3.87
C ILE A 179 -11.93 12.85 -3.63
N LEU A 180 -12.37 12.95 -2.38
CA LEU A 180 -13.75 12.77 -1.96
C LEU A 180 -14.23 14.07 -1.29
N ALA A 181 -15.23 14.72 -1.86
CA ALA A 181 -15.87 15.90 -1.29
C ALA A 181 -17.05 15.46 -0.42
N GLU A 182 -17.11 15.93 0.82
CA GLU A 182 -18.19 15.63 1.75
C GLU A 182 -18.49 16.81 2.68
N TYR A 183 -19.68 16.78 3.27
CA TYR A 183 -20.00 17.64 4.40
C TYR A 183 -19.51 16.97 5.69
N ASP A 184 -18.82 17.74 6.54
CA ASP A 184 -18.43 17.32 7.89
C ASP A 184 -19.05 18.28 8.92
N THR A 185 -19.17 17.85 10.18
CA THR A 185 -19.72 18.68 11.25
C THR A 185 -18.62 19.08 12.23
N LYS A 186 -18.28 20.37 12.27
CA LYS A 186 -17.34 20.93 13.26
C LYS A 186 -18.00 21.98 14.13
N TYR A 187 -17.93 21.75 15.45
CA TYR A 187 -18.51 22.64 16.46
C TYR A 187 -20.00 22.94 16.21
N GLY A 188 -20.75 21.96 15.70
CA GLY A 188 -22.18 22.06 15.42
C GLY A 188 -22.56 22.65 14.06
N ASP A 189 -21.60 23.17 13.29
CA ASP A 189 -21.83 23.70 11.95
C ASP A 189 -21.36 22.72 10.89
N GLU A 190 -22.08 22.68 9.77
CA GLU A 190 -21.74 21.91 8.59
C GLU A 190 -20.67 22.65 7.77
N ILE A 191 -19.56 21.99 7.52
CA ILE A 191 -18.43 22.50 6.75
C ILE A 191 -18.21 21.65 5.51
N GLN A 192 -17.68 22.26 4.45
CA GLN A 192 -17.32 21.56 3.22
C GLN A 192 -15.88 21.07 3.34
N VAL A 193 -15.66 19.78 3.04
CA VAL A 193 -14.35 19.15 3.15
C VAL A 193 -14.06 18.31 1.91
N ALA A 194 -12.92 18.56 1.28
CA ALA A 194 -12.32 17.66 0.31
C ALA A 194 -11.22 16.84 1.00
N LYS A 195 -11.35 15.51 1.00
CA LYS A 195 -10.38 14.60 1.60
C LYS A 195 -9.74 13.69 0.58
N THR A 196 -8.47 13.36 0.83
CA THR A 196 -7.71 12.39 0.05
C THR A 196 -6.87 11.52 0.97
N PHE A 197 -7.05 10.21 0.89
CA PHE A 197 -6.11 9.25 1.49
C PHE A 197 -4.97 8.99 0.52
N SER A 198 -3.89 9.76 0.64
CA SER A 198 -2.71 9.56 -0.18
C SER A 198 -1.89 8.37 0.33
N GLN A 199 -1.68 7.38 -0.52
CA GLN A 199 -0.96 6.15 -0.19
C GLN A 199 0.19 5.92 -1.20
N ARG A 200 1.40 5.70 -0.68
CA ARG A 200 2.59 5.30 -1.45
C ARG A 200 3.50 4.42 -0.60
N ARG A 201 4.06 3.35 -1.18
CA ARG A 201 5.05 2.44 -0.53
C ARG A 201 4.65 2.04 0.90
N GLY A 202 3.37 1.72 1.12
CA GLY A 202 2.81 1.32 2.42
C GLY A 202 2.56 2.46 3.44
N TYR A 203 3.04 3.68 3.19
CA TYR A 203 2.68 4.86 3.97
C TYR A 203 1.33 5.41 3.50
N ARG A 204 0.47 5.80 4.44
CA ARG A 204 -0.87 6.37 4.21
C ARG A 204 -1.01 7.67 4.98
N ALA A 205 -1.21 8.77 4.26
CA ALA A 205 -1.46 10.10 4.79
C ALA A 205 -2.89 10.56 4.46
N LEU A 206 -3.58 11.10 5.45
CA LEU A 206 -4.87 11.77 5.25
C LEU A 206 -4.60 13.25 5.02
N VAL A 207 -4.94 13.76 3.84
CA VAL A 207 -4.89 15.20 3.52
C VAL A 207 -6.33 15.71 3.43
N LEU A 208 -6.62 16.77 4.18
CA LEU A 208 -7.91 17.43 4.24
C LEU A 208 -7.75 18.86 3.73
N CYS A 209 -8.64 19.29 2.84
CA CYS A 209 -8.83 20.69 2.48
C CYS A 209 -10.26 21.06 2.90
N GLU A 210 -10.39 21.97 3.85
CA GLU A 210 -11.68 22.35 4.41
C GLU A 210 -11.92 23.85 4.28
N ARG A 211 -13.18 24.21 4.01
CA ARG A 211 -13.63 25.60 4.04
C ARG A 211 -14.15 25.91 5.43
N ASN A 212 -13.50 26.84 6.11
CA ASN A 212 -13.91 27.28 7.43
C ASN A 212 -15.16 28.19 7.36
N ARG A 213 -15.66 28.62 8.52
CA ARG A 213 -16.89 29.46 8.60
C ARG A 213 -16.72 30.85 7.97
N GLU A 214 -15.48 31.34 7.93
CA GLU A 214 -15.11 32.63 7.35
C GLU A 214 -14.94 32.55 5.83
N GLY A 215 -15.09 31.35 5.24
CA GLY A 215 -14.93 31.12 3.80
C GLY A 215 -13.49 30.86 3.36
N LEU A 216 -12.57 30.79 4.32
CA LEU A 216 -11.15 30.54 4.06
C LEU A 216 -10.86 29.05 3.98
N LEU A 217 -9.95 28.68 3.09
CA LEU A 217 -9.49 27.32 2.89
C LEU A 217 -8.29 27.02 3.78
N GLU A 218 -8.40 25.92 4.49
CA GLU A 218 -7.34 25.39 5.33
C GLU A 218 -7.02 23.95 4.96
N VAL A 219 -5.74 23.60 5.00
CA VAL A 219 -5.23 22.28 4.66
C VAL A 219 -4.61 21.62 5.89
N SER A 220 -5.02 20.40 6.19
CA SER A 220 -4.45 19.59 7.28
C SER A 220 -3.87 18.30 6.72
N PHE A 221 -2.67 17.94 7.19
CA PHE A 221 -1.97 16.70 6.82
C PHE A 221 -1.03 16.27 7.95
N PRO A 222 -0.54 15.01 7.97
CA PRO A 222 0.33 14.53 9.03
C PRO A 222 1.64 15.32 9.16
N SER A 223 2.22 15.31 10.34
CA SER A 223 3.50 15.99 10.68
C SER A 223 3.44 17.52 10.81
N VAL A 224 2.28 18.14 10.55
CA VAL A 224 2.01 19.55 10.88
C VAL A 224 0.89 19.61 11.91
N SER A 225 1.12 20.36 12.99
CA SER A 225 0.09 20.57 14.00
C SER A 225 -0.97 21.56 13.49
N GLY A 226 -2.24 21.15 13.50
CA GLY A 226 -3.35 22.00 13.09
C GLY A 226 -3.52 22.07 11.57
N SER A 227 -4.15 23.13 11.12
CA SER A 227 -4.43 23.43 9.73
C SER A 227 -3.54 24.57 9.23
N VAL A 228 -3.14 24.53 7.96
CA VAL A 228 -2.32 25.53 7.29
C VAL A 228 -3.18 26.27 6.26
N ASN A 229 -3.02 27.58 6.13
CA ASN A 229 -3.72 28.35 5.10
C ASN A 229 -3.38 27.79 3.71
N PHE A 230 -4.40 27.59 2.87
CA PHE A 230 -4.26 27.00 1.54
C PHE A 230 -3.25 27.75 0.65
N VAL A 231 -3.36 29.07 0.57
CA VAL A 231 -2.49 29.92 -0.26
C VAL A 231 -1.03 29.82 0.22
N THR A 232 -0.81 29.79 1.54
CA THR A 232 0.54 29.58 2.11
C THR A 232 1.13 28.24 1.66
N LEU A 233 0.35 27.17 1.66
CA LEU A 233 0.85 25.86 1.26
C LEU A 233 1.12 25.77 -0.25
N VAL A 234 0.25 26.35 -1.07
CA VAL A 234 0.40 26.38 -2.53
C VAL A 234 1.60 27.23 -2.96
N ARG A 235 1.80 28.41 -2.36
CA ARG A 235 3.01 29.23 -2.57
C ARG A 235 4.28 28.51 -2.14
N ALA A 236 4.26 27.77 -1.01
CA ALA A 236 5.42 26.99 -0.56
C ALA A 236 5.81 25.87 -1.56
N LEU A 237 4.85 25.35 -2.33
CA LEU A 237 5.08 24.34 -3.37
C LEU A 237 5.65 24.91 -4.67
N GLY A 238 5.68 26.23 -4.85
CA GLY A 238 6.26 26.89 -6.02
C GLY A 238 5.27 27.67 -6.89
N LEU A 239 3.96 27.58 -6.61
CA LEU A 239 2.95 28.34 -7.35
C LEU A 239 2.79 29.74 -6.73
N GLU A 240 3.56 30.71 -7.22
CA GLU A 240 3.63 32.06 -6.62
C GLU A 240 2.60 33.07 -7.15
N SER A 241 2.29 33.01 -8.46
CA SER A 241 1.44 34.00 -9.13
C SER A 241 -0.02 33.88 -8.69
N ASP A 242 -0.59 34.97 -8.15
CA ASP A 242 -1.99 35.04 -7.72
C ASP A 242 -2.96 34.70 -8.84
N GLU A 243 -2.68 35.22 -10.05
CA GLU A 243 -3.46 34.94 -11.25
C GLU A 243 -3.43 33.43 -11.57
N GLU A 244 -2.26 32.81 -11.47
CA GLU A 244 -2.15 31.37 -11.73
C GLU A 244 -2.86 30.55 -10.64
N ILE A 245 -2.71 30.88 -9.36
CA ILE A 245 -3.40 30.18 -8.26
C ILE A 245 -4.92 30.19 -8.49
N VAL A 246 -5.49 31.34 -8.83
CA VAL A 246 -6.94 31.51 -9.06
C VAL A 246 -7.40 30.65 -10.24
N HIS A 247 -6.76 30.81 -11.41
CA HIS A 247 -7.15 30.09 -12.62
C HIS A 247 -6.88 28.58 -12.53
N ARG A 248 -5.90 28.15 -11.73
CA ARG A 248 -5.64 26.72 -11.48
C ARG A 248 -6.67 26.08 -10.56
N VAL A 249 -7.30 26.85 -9.66
CA VAL A 249 -8.43 26.36 -8.88
C VAL A 249 -9.68 26.26 -9.75
N SER A 250 -10.10 27.35 -10.39
CA SER A 250 -11.20 27.32 -11.35
C SER A 250 -11.31 28.64 -12.12
N ASP A 251 -11.77 28.56 -13.37
CA ASP A 251 -12.12 29.74 -14.17
C ASP A 251 -13.52 30.29 -13.86
N ASP A 252 -14.27 29.63 -12.97
CA ASP A 252 -15.63 30.05 -12.65
C ASP A 252 -15.67 31.37 -11.85
N PRO A 253 -16.41 32.40 -12.32
CA PRO A 253 -16.45 33.70 -11.65
C PRO A 253 -16.91 33.68 -10.19
N GLU A 254 -17.71 32.69 -9.76
CA GLU A 254 -18.14 32.57 -8.37
C GLU A 254 -17.04 31.97 -7.49
N ILE A 255 -16.32 30.96 -7.99
CA ILE A 255 -15.20 30.33 -7.28
C ILE A 255 -14.02 31.31 -7.20
N VAL A 256 -13.77 32.06 -8.28
CA VAL A 256 -12.75 33.12 -8.33
C VAL A 256 -12.95 34.13 -7.19
N LYS A 257 -14.19 34.53 -6.89
CA LYS A 257 -14.47 35.46 -5.77
C LYS A 257 -14.03 34.91 -4.42
N PHE A 258 -14.35 33.64 -4.13
CA PHE A 258 -13.89 33.00 -2.89
C PHE A 258 -12.37 32.90 -2.84
N MET A 259 -11.73 32.64 -3.98
CA MET A 259 -10.27 32.60 -4.07
C MET A 259 -9.62 33.97 -3.83
N LEU A 260 -10.24 35.06 -4.31
CA LEU A 260 -9.75 36.41 -4.04
C LEU A 260 -9.80 36.74 -2.54
N GLU A 261 -10.88 36.37 -1.84
CA GLU A 261 -10.97 36.50 -0.37
C GLU A 261 -9.84 35.73 0.34
N ASN A 262 -9.53 34.52 -0.14
CA ASN A 262 -8.44 33.71 0.39
C ASN A 262 -7.05 34.30 0.14
N LEU A 263 -6.85 34.99 -0.99
CA LEU A 263 -5.60 35.67 -1.32
C LEU A 263 -5.39 36.94 -0.50
N GLU A 264 -6.46 37.71 -0.23
CA GLU A 264 -6.39 38.92 0.59
C GLU A 264 -5.98 38.64 2.04
N GLU A 265 -6.45 37.52 2.60
CA GLU A 265 -6.11 37.09 3.97
C GLU A 265 -4.72 36.41 4.07
N ALA A 266 -4.10 36.06 2.94
CA ALA A 266 -2.83 35.34 2.95
C ALA A 266 -1.67 36.24 3.43
N GLU A 267 -1.06 35.88 4.57
CA GLU A 267 0.02 36.65 5.20
C GLU A 267 1.38 36.60 4.46
N VAL A 268 1.57 35.66 3.53
CA VAL A 268 2.86 35.39 2.86
C VAL A 268 2.77 35.73 1.38
N GLN A 269 3.75 36.42 0.79
CA GLN A 269 3.70 36.79 -0.64
C GLN A 269 4.65 35.98 -1.52
N THR A 270 5.75 35.47 -0.96
CA THR A 270 6.78 34.71 -1.70
C THR A 270 6.89 33.28 -1.21
N GLN A 271 7.44 32.39 -2.03
CA GLN A 271 7.71 31.00 -1.67
C GLN A 271 8.61 30.90 -0.43
N GLU A 272 9.66 31.72 -0.34
CA GLU A 272 10.57 31.73 0.81
C GLU A 272 9.85 32.06 2.13
N GLN A 273 8.97 33.06 2.12
CA GLN A 273 8.18 33.43 3.27
C GLN A 273 7.21 32.32 3.68
N ALA A 274 6.61 31.65 2.70
CA ALA A 274 5.70 30.54 2.92
C ALA A 274 6.40 29.33 3.56
N ILE A 275 7.60 28.97 3.09
CA ILE A 275 8.40 27.89 3.68
C ILE A 275 8.87 28.26 5.09
N GLU A 276 9.25 29.52 5.34
CA GLU A 276 9.61 29.98 6.68
C GLU A 276 8.42 29.90 7.65
N ALA A 277 7.22 30.31 7.20
CA ALA A 277 6.00 30.21 7.99
C ALA A 277 5.66 28.75 8.34
N LEU A 278 5.81 27.84 7.39
CA LEU A 278 5.62 26.41 7.62
C LEU A 278 6.69 25.84 8.58
N GLY A 279 7.95 26.22 8.41
CA GLY A 279 9.06 25.79 9.25
C GLY A 279 8.91 26.18 10.72
N LYS A 280 8.37 27.38 10.99
CA LYS A 280 8.03 27.82 12.35
C LYS A 280 6.96 26.94 13.00
N ARG A 281 5.98 26.44 12.23
CA ARG A 281 4.94 25.53 12.75
C ARG A 281 5.48 24.11 12.99
N VAL A 282 6.30 23.60 12.07
CA VAL A 282 6.80 22.22 12.13
C VAL A 282 7.87 22.03 13.21
N ALA A 283 8.79 22.99 13.34
CA ALA A 283 9.93 22.91 14.25
C ALA A 283 10.07 24.20 15.08
N GLY A 284 9.00 24.56 15.78
CA GLY A 284 8.98 25.72 16.68
C GLY A 284 10.11 25.68 17.70
N GLY A 285 10.87 26.77 17.83
CA GLY A 285 11.97 26.91 18.79
C GLY A 285 13.34 26.38 18.32
N GLN A 286 13.45 25.81 17.12
CA GLN A 286 14.73 25.43 16.52
C GLN A 286 15.34 26.56 15.69
N GLY A 287 16.62 26.44 15.32
CA GLY A 287 17.29 27.42 14.46
C GLY A 287 16.67 27.48 13.05
N LYS A 288 16.73 28.66 12.42
CA LYS A 288 16.08 28.95 11.12
C LYS A 288 16.45 27.92 10.03
N ASN A 289 17.72 27.57 9.91
CA ASN A 289 18.19 26.59 8.91
C ASN A 289 17.58 25.19 9.13
N TYR A 290 17.43 24.78 10.39
CA TYR A 290 16.81 23.50 10.73
C TYR A 290 15.31 23.51 10.41
N GLN A 291 14.64 24.62 10.70
CA GLN A 291 13.21 24.81 10.37
C GLN A 291 12.95 24.70 8.87
N LEU A 292 13.77 25.36 8.04
CA LEU A 292 13.65 25.31 6.58
C LEU A 292 13.90 23.89 6.04
N LYS A 293 14.99 23.23 6.48
CA LYS A 293 15.27 21.84 6.08
C LYS A 293 14.13 20.90 6.46
N ARG A 294 13.57 21.06 7.67
CA ARG A 294 12.48 20.23 8.16
C ARG A 294 11.16 20.50 7.41
N ALA A 295 10.87 21.75 7.07
CA ALA A 295 9.67 22.12 6.30
C ALA A 295 9.68 21.47 4.92
N ASN A 296 10.79 21.61 4.17
CA ASN A 296 10.96 20.95 2.87
C ASN A 296 10.79 19.44 2.98
N TYR A 297 11.49 18.80 3.93
CA TYR A 297 11.35 17.36 4.18
C TYR A 297 9.90 16.94 4.43
N VAL A 298 9.13 17.74 5.17
CA VAL A 298 7.73 17.44 5.47
C VAL A 298 6.84 17.56 4.24
N ILE A 299 7.02 18.61 3.43
CA ILE A 299 6.31 18.79 2.15
C ILE A 299 6.61 17.61 1.21
N ASP A 300 7.87 17.21 1.11
CA ASP A 300 8.28 16.22 0.13
C ASP A 300 7.82 14.81 0.50
N ARG A 301 7.92 14.44 1.79
CA ARG A 301 7.67 13.07 2.26
C ARG A 301 6.26 12.83 2.81
N TYR A 302 5.60 13.83 3.40
CA TYR A 302 4.31 13.64 4.08
C TYR A 302 3.10 14.22 3.34
N LEU A 303 3.28 15.30 2.57
CA LEU A 303 2.19 15.87 1.78
C LEU A 303 2.02 15.10 0.46
N LEU A 304 0.82 14.55 0.25
CA LEU A 304 0.40 13.83 -0.96
C LEU A 304 1.48 12.88 -1.53
N PRO A 305 2.06 11.97 -0.72
CA PRO A 305 3.21 11.14 -1.11
C PRO A 305 2.98 10.34 -2.41
N HIS A 306 1.74 10.01 -2.77
CA HIS A 306 1.39 9.32 -4.02
C HIS A 306 1.77 10.03 -5.32
N LEU A 307 1.98 11.35 -5.31
CA LEU A 307 2.35 12.13 -6.51
C LEU A 307 3.85 12.22 -6.71
N HIS A 308 4.64 11.62 -5.83
CA HIS A 308 6.07 11.61 -6.01
C HIS A 308 6.44 10.50 -6.99
N GLU A 309 6.84 10.92 -8.20
CA GLU A 309 7.36 10.06 -9.25
C GLU A 309 8.88 9.92 -9.14
N GLU A 310 9.41 8.75 -9.49
CA GLU A 310 10.85 8.48 -9.43
C GLU A 310 11.53 8.98 -10.70
N GLY A 311 12.62 9.74 -10.54
CA GLY A 311 13.35 10.35 -11.65
C GLY A 311 12.83 11.71 -12.11
N ALA A 312 11.71 12.19 -11.57
CA ALA A 312 11.21 13.55 -11.81
C ALA A 312 11.95 14.58 -10.93
N GLU A 313 12.08 15.81 -11.42
CA GLU A 313 12.69 16.89 -10.65
C GLU A 313 11.82 17.24 -9.43
N GLU A 314 12.44 17.58 -8.29
CA GLU A 314 11.69 17.87 -7.05
C GLU A 314 10.71 19.04 -7.23
N GLU A 315 11.08 20.02 -8.08
CA GLU A 315 10.24 21.17 -8.42
C GLU A 315 8.97 20.74 -9.16
N GLU A 316 9.08 19.85 -10.15
CA GLU A 316 7.93 19.31 -10.90
C GLU A 316 7.00 18.51 -9.98
N VAL A 317 7.55 17.70 -9.08
CA VAL A 317 6.77 16.93 -8.10
C VAL A 317 5.99 17.86 -7.16
N ARG A 318 6.61 18.97 -6.73
CA ARG A 318 5.94 19.97 -5.88
C ARG A 318 4.85 20.71 -6.66
N MET A 319 5.09 21.04 -7.92
CA MET A 319 4.07 21.64 -8.78
C MET A 319 2.86 20.71 -9.00
N ASN A 320 3.10 19.41 -9.23
CA ASN A 320 2.04 18.40 -9.30
C ASN A 320 1.20 18.34 -8.01
N LYS A 321 1.85 18.42 -6.84
CA LYS A 321 1.15 18.49 -5.55
C LYS A 321 0.32 19.78 -5.43
N ALA A 322 0.83 20.92 -5.91
CA ALA A 322 0.12 22.19 -5.89
C ALA A 322 -1.16 22.12 -6.75
N TYR A 323 -1.06 21.57 -7.95
CA TYR A 323 -2.22 21.39 -8.84
C TYR A 323 -3.25 20.43 -8.25
N TYR A 324 -2.81 19.34 -7.62
CA TYR A 324 -3.73 18.43 -6.94
C TYR A 324 -4.47 19.11 -5.77
N LEU A 325 -3.78 19.94 -4.99
CA LEU A 325 -4.42 20.75 -3.94
C LEU A 325 -5.41 21.76 -4.51
N CYS A 326 -5.11 22.39 -5.66
CA CYS A 326 -6.05 23.27 -6.34
C CYS A 326 -7.33 22.54 -6.76
N ARG A 327 -7.21 21.31 -7.26
CA ARG A 327 -8.38 20.44 -7.55
C ARG A 327 -9.17 20.05 -6.30
N MET A 328 -8.49 19.87 -5.15
CA MET A 328 -9.17 19.65 -3.87
C MET A 328 -9.94 20.90 -3.42
N ALA A 329 -9.35 22.08 -3.57
CA ALA A 329 -9.99 23.37 -3.27
C ALA A 329 -11.21 23.61 -4.18
N GLU A 330 -11.09 23.34 -5.49
CA GLU A 330 -12.19 23.42 -6.43
C GLU A 330 -13.38 22.55 -5.99
N ALA A 331 -13.12 21.27 -5.69
CA ALA A 331 -14.17 20.35 -5.24
C ALA A 331 -14.87 20.82 -3.94
N CYS A 332 -14.13 21.48 -3.04
CA CYS A 332 -14.68 22.08 -1.83
C CYS A 332 -15.62 23.26 -2.14
N PHE A 333 -15.23 24.14 -3.07
CA PHE A 333 -16.07 25.26 -3.49
C PHE A 333 -17.26 24.84 -4.33
N GLU A 334 -17.13 23.85 -5.22
CA GLU A 334 -18.26 23.28 -5.96
C GLU A 334 -19.32 22.73 -5.01
N LEU A 335 -18.89 22.08 -3.92
CA LEU A 335 -19.79 21.59 -2.87
C LEU A 335 -20.45 22.74 -2.09
N ALA A 336 -19.72 23.83 -1.83
CA ALA A 336 -20.26 25.03 -1.18
C ALA A 336 -21.29 25.74 -2.07
N LEU A 337 -21.08 25.76 -3.39
CA LEU A 337 -21.99 26.32 -4.39
C LEU A 337 -23.14 25.36 -4.78
N GLN A 338 -23.20 24.16 -4.19
CA GLN A 338 -24.20 23.12 -4.51
C GLN A 338 -24.21 22.71 -5.99
N ARG A 339 -23.06 22.79 -6.65
CA ARG A 339 -22.87 22.36 -8.04
C ARG A 339 -22.37 20.91 -8.12
N ARG A 340 -21.86 20.41 -7.00
CA ARG A 340 -21.44 19.04 -6.77
C ARG A 340 -22.19 18.48 -5.58
N ASP A 341 -22.66 17.23 -5.71
CA ASP A 341 -23.21 16.46 -4.58
C ASP A 341 -22.08 15.86 -3.73
N SER A 342 -22.35 15.62 -2.44
CA SER A 342 -21.42 14.89 -1.58
C SER A 342 -21.10 13.51 -2.17
N ASP A 343 -19.81 13.17 -2.23
CA ASP A 343 -19.36 11.88 -2.72
C ASP A 343 -19.83 10.74 -1.81
N ASP A 344 -20.49 9.75 -2.42
CA ASP A 344 -20.90 8.54 -1.74
C ASP A 344 -19.69 7.61 -1.49
N LYS A 345 -19.28 7.53 -0.22
CA LYS A 345 -18.18 6.67 0.26
C LYS A 345 -18.49 5.18 0.11
N ASP A 346 -19.76 4.80 0.09
CA ASP A 346 -20.21 3.42 0.05
C ASP A 346 -20.40 2.88 -1.39
N HIS A 347 -20.41 3.78 -2.37
CA HIS A 347 -20.36 3.43 -3.79
C HIS A 347 -19.08 2.65 -4.12
N TYR A 348 -19.18 1.45 -4.70
CA TYR A 348 -18.04 0.56 -4.98
C TYR A 348 -16.97 1.15 -5.92
N ALA A 349 -17.29 2.17 -6.72
CA ALA A 349 -16.27 2.93 -7.46
C ALA A 349 -15.23 3.61 -6.54
N ASN A 350 -15.65 3.96 -5.31
CA ASN A 350 -14.86 4.60 -4.27
C ASN A 350 -14.31 3.60 -3.25
N LYS A 351 -14.47 2.30 -3.49
CA LYS A 351 -13.92 1.22 -2.65
C LYS A 351 -12.87 0.42 -3.42
N ARG A 352 -11.90 -0.12 -2.68
CA ARG A 352 -10.89 -1.05 -3.17
C ARG A 352 -10.80 -2.24 -2.23
N LEU A 353 -10.42 -3.39 -2.76
CA LEU A 353 -10.29 -4.63 -2.01
C LEU A 353 -8.81 -4.93 -1.87
N LYS A 354 -8.34 -5.13 -0.64
CA LYS A 354 -7.00 -5.65 -0.35
C LYS A 354 -7.11 -7.17 -0.18
N VAL A 355 -6.58 -7.90 -1.15
CA VAL A 355 -6.56 -9.37 -1.17
C VAL A 355 -5.29 -9.92 -0.52
N SER A 356 -5.13 -11.25 -0.48
CA SER A 356 -4.01 -11.93 0.19
C SER A 356 -2.64 -11.42 -0.23
N GLY A 357 -2.38 -11.24 -1.53
CA GLY A 357 -1.09 -10.74 -2.02
C GLY A 357 -0.80 -9.30 -1.59
N ASP A 358 -1.79 -8.40 -1.64
CA ASP A 358 -1.61 -7.02 -1.18
C ASP A 358 -1.30 -6.95 0.32
N LEU A 359 -2.02 -7.75 1.11
CA LEU A 359 -1.81 -7.86 2.54
C LEU A 359 -0.41 -8.40 2.84
N MET A 360 0.02 -9.44 2.11
CA MET A 360 1.36 -10.02 2.23
C MET A 360 2.46 -9.05 1.77
N LYS A 361 2.23 -8.22 0.75
CA LYS A 361 3.14 -7.14 0.34
C LYS A 361 3.32 -6.10 1.44
N ASP A 362 2.22 -5.64 2.05
CA ASP A 362 2.26 -4.71 3.19
C ASP A 362 2.99 -5.31 4.41
N LEU A 363 2.76 -6.61 4.66
CA LEU A 363 3.41 -7.34 5.75
C LEU A 363 4.92 -7.53 5.50
N PHE A 364 5.29 -7.97 4.30
CA PHE A 364 6.69 -8.17 3.89
C PHE A 364 7.46 -6.86 3.95
N ARG A 365 6.89 -5.74 3.49
CA ARG A 365 7.49 -4.40 3.62
C ARG A 365 7.82 -4.05 5.06
N THR A 366 6.90 -4.33 5.99
CA THR A 366 7.14 -4.06 7.41
C THR A 366 8.21 -4.99 8.01
N ALA A 367 8.20 -6.26 7.60
CA ALA A 367 9.18 -7.27 8.02
C ALA A 367 10.59 -6.94 7.48
N LEU A 368 10.71 -6.57 6.21
CA LEU A 368 11.96 -6.14 5.57
C LEU A 368 12.51 -4.88 6.23
N ASN A 369 11.68 -3.88 6.51
CA ASN A 369 12.12 -2.69 7.26
C ASN A 369 12.59 -3.00 8.68
N LYS A 370 12.11 -4.08 9.29
CA LYS A 370 12.61 -4.55 10.58
C LYS A 370 13.93 -5.30 10.44
N LEU A 371 14.07 -6.14 9.42
CA LEU A 371 15.32 -6.81 9.08
C LEU A 371 16.41 -5.79 8.74
N ALA A 372 16.12 -4.78 7.92
CA ALA A 372 17.05 -3.72 7.54
C ALA A 372 17.58 -2.95 8.76
N ARG A 373 16.71 -2.61 9.71
CA ARG A 373 17.13 -1.99 10.98
C ARG A 373 18.00 -2.91 11.83
N ASP A 374 17.76 -4.22 11.78
CA ASP A 374 18.58 -5.20 12.48
C ASP A 374 19.96 -5.33 11.85
N VAL A 375 20.02 -5.42 10.52
CA VAL A 375 21.25 -5.44 9.71
C VAL A 375 22.08 -4.20 9.98
N LYS A 376 21.49 -3.00 9.92
CA LYS A 376 22.14 -1.74 10.29
C LYS A 376 22.80 -1.84 11.67
N TYR A 377 22.04 -2.24 12.69
CA TYR A 377 22.53 -2.37 14.06
C TYR A 377 23.66 -3.41 14.20
N GLN A 378 23.58 -4.54 13.49
CA GLN A 378 24.64 -5.55 13.53
C GLN A 378 25.92 -5.07 12.84
N LEU A 379 25.80 -4.35 11.72
CA LEU A 379 26.95 -3.75 11.02
C LEU A 379 27.67 -2.74 11.89
N GLU A 380 26.95 -1.79 12.48
CA GLU A 380 27.51 -0.78 13.39
C GLU A 380 28.27 -1.42 14.54
N ARG A 381 27.70 -2.50 15.13
CA ARG A 381 28.36 -3.24 16.22
C ARG A 381 29.54 -4.08 15.77
N ALA A 382 29.51 -4.63 14.56
CA ALA A 382 30.62 -5.38 14.00
C ALA A 382 31.80 -4.44 13.71
N ASN A 383 31.50 -3.26 13.14
CA ASN A 383 32.47 -2.22 12.86
C ASN A 383 33.13 -1.68 14.13
N MET A 384 32.33 -1.32 15.16
CA MET A 384 32.86 -0.90 16.47
C MET A 384 33.79 -1.92 17.15
N ARG A 385 33.71 -3.20 16.76
CA ARG A 385 34.54 -4.29 17.30
C ARG A 385 35.68 -4.69 16.37
N ASN A 386 35.90 -3.97 15.27
CA ASN A 386 36.89 -4.29 14.23
C ASN A 386 36.77 -5.74 13.73
N ARG A 387 35.53 -6.24 13.57
CA ARG A 387 35.28 -7.55 12.97
C ARG A 387 35.13 -7.39 11.45
N ASN A 388 35.52 -8.43 10.71
CA ASN A 388 35.27 -8.49 9.28
C ASN A 388 33.77 -8.41 9.02
N LEU A 389 33.38 -7.49 8.12
CA LEU A 389 32.00 -7.29 7.71
C LEU A 389 31.70 -8.33 6.62
N THR A 390 30.87 -9.31 6.96
CA THR A 390 30.40 -10.33 6.01
C THR A 390 28.90 -10.41 6.11
N VAL A 391 28.20 -10.51 4.99
CA VAL A 391 26.73 -10.54 4.92
C VAL A 391 26.15 -11.64 5.82
N ASN A 392 26.71 -12.84 5.75
CA ASN A 392 26.23 -14.01 6.48
C ASN A 392 26.30 -13.90 8.02
N THR A 393 27.17 -13.05 8.57
CA THR A 393 27.27 -12.88 10.03
C THR A 393 26.34 -11.78 10.56
N VAL A 394 25.89 -10.91 9.68
CA VAL A 394 25.06 -9.74 9.98
C VAL A 394 23.58 -10.08 9.89
N VAL A 395 23.20 -10.90 8.91
CA VAL A 395 21.81 -11.28 8.67
C VAL A 395 21.34 -12.35 9.67
N ARG A 396 20.21 -12.07 10.33
CA ARG A 396 19.53 -13.02 11.21
C ARG A 396 18.19 -13.44 10.62
N SER A 397 18.11 -14.69 10.17
CA SER A 397 16.94 -15.24 9.46
C SER A 397 15.63 -15.22 10.27
N ASP A 398 15.74 -15.28 11.59
CA ASP A 398 14.57 -15.36 12.48
C ASP A 398 13.78 -14.04 12.51
N VAL A 399 14.46 -12.90 12.31
CA VAL A 399 13.83 -11.57 12.38
C VAL A 399 12.75 -11.41 11.32
N LEU A 400 13.02 -11.87 10.09
CA LEU A 400 12.04 -11.83 9.00
C LEU A 400 10.94 -12.88 9.24
N THR A 401 11.34 -14.11 9.58
CA THR A 401 10.43 -15.25 9.76
C THR A 401 9.37 -14.98 10.82
N GLU A 402 9.77 -14.58 12.02
CA GLU A 402 8.83 -14.29 13.12
C GLU A 402 7.88 -13.15 12.76
N ARG A 403 8.35 -12.15 12.01
CA ARG A 403 7.54 -11.00 11.60
C ARG A 403 6.53 -11.33 10.52
N LEU A 404 6.75 -12.39 9.74
CA LEU A 404 5.79 -12.91 8.78
C LEU A 404 4.81 -13.88 9.45
N GLU A 405 5.30 -14.81 10.27
CA GLU A 405 4.48 -15.88 10.88
C GLU A 405 3.53 -15.36 11.97
N HIS A 406 4.00 -14.47 12.86
CA HIS A 406 3.20 -14.04 14.01
C HIS A 406 1.90 -13.30 13.63
N PRO A 407 1.89 -12.35 12.66
CA PRO A 407 0.65 -11.70 12.21
C PRO A 407 -0.35 -12.67 11.59
N ILE A 408 0.14 -13.69 10.86
CA ILE A 408 -0.72 -14.73 10.31
C ILE A 408 -1.29 -15.59 11.45
N ALA A 409 -0.47 -16.00 12.42
CA ALA A 409 -0.94 -16.82 13.56
C ALA A 409 -1.92 -16.10 14.50
N THR A 410 -1.76 -14.79 14.71
CA THR A 410 -2.58 -14.03 15.67
C THR A 410 -3.74 -13.29 15.03
N GLY A 411 -3.67 -13.02 13.72
CA GLY A 411 -4.61 -12.14 13.03
C GLY A 411 -4.42 -10.65 13.30
N ASN A 412 -3.41 -10.27 14.09
CA ASN A 412 -3.02 -8.87 14.30
C ASN A 412 -2.03 -8.46 13.21
N TRP A 413 -2.50 -7.62 12.29
CA TRP A 413 -1.77 -7.23 11.10
C TRP A 413 -1.06 -5.88 11.29
N VAL A 414 -0.24 -5.52 10.31
CA VAL A 414 0.44 -4.23 10.27
C VAL A 414 -0.57 -3.08 10.15
N GLY A 415 -0.22 -1.90 10.70
CA GLY A 415 -1.09 -0.71 10.67
C GLY A 415 -2.28 -0.76 11.64
N GLY A 416 -2.23 -1.57 12.69
CA GLY A 416 -3.26 -1.63 13.73
C GLY A 416 -4.53 -2.39 13.33
N ARG A 417 -4.53 -3.06 12.18
CA ARG A 417 -5.64 -3.91 11.73
C ARG A 417 -5.65 -5.21 12.53
N SER A 418 -6.83 -5.64 12.96
CA SER A 418 -7.01 -6.90 13.71
C SER A 418 -8.00 -7.82 13.01
N GLY A 419 -7.84 -9.13 13.18
CA GLY A 419 -8.70 -10.17 12.58
C GLY A 419 -8.59 -10.29 11.05
N VAL A 420 -7.42 -9.97 10.50
CA VAL A 420 -7.10 -10.15 9.07
C VAL A 420 -6.91 -11.63 8.75
N SER A 421 -6.24 -12.38 9.65
CA SER A 421 -6.11 -13.83 9.56
C SER A 421 -7.08 -14.52 10.51
N GLN A 422 -7.85 -15.48 10.01
CA GLN A 422 -8.83 -16.26 10.77
C GLN A 422 -8.58 -17.75 10.58
N LEU A 423 -8.99 -18.57 11.55
CA LEU A 423 -8.98 -20.02 11.39
C LEU A 423 -9.96 -20.43 10.29
N VAL A 424 -9.54 -21.32 9.40
CA VAL A 424 -10.43 -21.83 8.34
C VAL A 424 -11.63 -22.52 8.99
N ASP A 425 -12.82 -22.28 8.42
CA ASP A 425 -14.04 -22.93 8.89
C ASP A 425 -14.19 -24.29 8.22
N ARG A 426 -13.75 -25.34 8.91
CA ARG A 426 -13.79 -26.74 8.44
C ARG A 426 -15.05 -27.48 8.92
N THR A 427 -16.14 -26.79 9.22
CA THR A 427 -17.40 -27.43 9.63
C THR A 427 -17.98 -28.31 8.51
N ASP A 428 -17.97 -27.80 7.28
CA ASP A 428 -18.34 -28.53 6.06
C ASP A 428 -17.62 -27.92 4.85
N TYR A 429 -17.77 -28.54 3.68
CA TYR A 429 -17.13 -28.08 2.43
C TYR A 429 -17.58 -26.68 2.00
N MET A 430 -18.87 -26.36 2.17
CA MET A 430 -19.41 -25.05 1.82
C MET A 430 -18.90 -23.96 2.77
N GLY A 431 -18.65 -24.30 4.04
CA GLY A 431 -18.05 -23.42 5.04
C GLY A 431 -16.68 -22.93 4.60
N VAL A 432 -15.82 -23.82 4.09
CA VAL A 432 -14.50 -23.47 3.55
C VAL A 432 -14.64 -22.52 2.36
N LEU A 433 -15.49 -22.86 1.39
CA LEU A 433 -15.71 -22.04 0.19
C LEU A 433 -16.27 -20.66 0.51
N SER A 434 -17.26 -20.58 1.42
CA SER A 434 -17.79 -19.30 1.92
C SER A 434 -16.69 -18.49 2.60
N HIS A 435 -15.88 -19.13 3.45
CA HIS A 435 -14.82 -18.42 4.18
C HIS A 435 -13.75 -17.85 3.24
N LEU A 436 -13.34 -18.58 2.21
CA LEU A 436 -12.39 -18.11 1.19
C LEU A 436 -12.93 -16.95 0.35
N ARG A 437 -14.26 -16.80 0.23
CA ARG A 437 -14.90 -15.73 -0.56
C ARG A 437 -15.46 -14.59 0.28
N ARG A 438 -15.14 -14.59 1.57
CA ARG A 438 -15.63 -13.62 2.52
C ARG A 438 -14.77 -12.37 2.51
N LEU A 439 -15.44 -11.22 2.51
CA LEU A 439 -14.83 -9.91 2.62
C LEU A 439 -15.25 -9.23 3.93
N ARG A 440 -14.39 -8.34 4.40
CA ARG A 440 -14.60 -7.63 5.65
C ARG A 440 -14.31 -6.14 5.52
N SER A 441 -15.20 -5.33 6.09
CA SER A 441 -14.95 -3.92 6.35
C SER A 441 -14.11 -3.72 7.64
N PRO A 442 -13.11 -2.81 7.63
CA PRO A 442 -12.27 -2.48 8.78
C PRO A 442 -12.97 -1.59 9.80
N LEU A 443 -14.22 -1.18 9.55
CA LEU A 443 -15.01 -0.32 10.44
C LEU A 443 -15.27 -0.98 11.79
N SER A 444 -15.56 -0.13 12.80
CA SER A 444 -15.82 -0.60 14.15
C SER A 444 -17.15 -1.36 14.22
N ARG A 445 -17.14 -2.48 14.94
CA ARG A 445 -18.35 -3.28 15.19
C ARG A 445 -19.28 -2.63 16.21
N SER A 446 -18.73 -1.80 17.10
CA SER A 446 -19.47 -1.17 18.20
C SER A 446 -20.24 0.08 17.78
N GLN A 447 -19.83 0.71 16.68
CA GLN A 447 -20.48 1.93 16.19
C GLN A 447 -21.59 1.59 15.19
N PRO A 448 -22.72 2.31 15.25
CA PRO A 448 -23.82 2.13 14.31
C PRO A 448 -23.50 2.85 12.98
N HIS A 449 -22.82 2.13 12.07
CA HIS A 449 -22.58 2.60 10.70
C HIS A 449 -23.77 2.23 9.80
N PHE A 450 -24.86 3.01 9.83
CA PHE A 450 -26.09 2.67 9.09
C PHE A 450 -25.86 2.55 7.58
N GLU A 451 -25.35 3.62 6.94
CA GLU A 451 -25.11 3.65 5.48
C GLU A 451 -24.14 2.55 5.02
N ALA A 452 -23.05 2.32 5.77
CA ALA A 452 -22.06 1.31 5.40
C ALA A 452 -22.57 -0.14 5.55
N ARG A 453 -23.56 -0.36 6.42
CA ARG A 453 -24.19 -1.69 6.63
C ARG A 453 -25.30 -1.97 5.63
N ASP A 454 -25.90 -0.93 5.06
CA ASP A 454 -26.99 -1.07 4.11
C ASP A 454 -26.53 -1.74 2.80
N LEU A 455 -27.49 -2.42 2.15
CA LEU A 455 -27.26 -3.03 0.85
C LEU A 455 -27.22 -1.93 -0.22
N HIS A 456 -26.01 -1.51 -0.56
CA HIS A 456 -25.82 -0.49 -1.59
C HIS A 456 -26.07 -1.06 -3.01
N ALA A 457 -26.75 -0.31 -3.88
CA ALA A 457 -27.14 -0.80 -5.22
C ALA A 457 -25.94 -1.25 -6.09
N THR A 458 -24.79 -0.61 -5.93
CA THR A 458 -23.56 -0.96 -6.67
C THR A 458 -22.94 -2.29 -6.25
N GLN A 459 -23.41 -2.89 -5.15
CA GLN A 459 -23.01 -4.24 -4.75
C GLN A 459 -23.61 -5.31 -5.67
N TRP A 460 -24.61 -4.97 -6.49
CA TRP A 460 -25.24 -5.89 -7.44
C TRP A 460 -24.20 -6.59 -8.32
N GLY A 461 -24.23 -7.93 -8.31
CA GLY A 461 -23.31 -8.77 -9.08
C GLY A 461 -21.87 -8.84 -8.54
N ARG A 462 -21.53 -8.08 -7.49
CA ARG A 462 -20.20 -8.06 -6.85
C ARG A 462 -20.22 -8.75 -5.50
N ILE A 463 -21.26 -8.47 -4.70
CA ILE A 463 -21.45 -9.01 -3.35
C ILE A 463 -22.78 -9.76 -3.29
N CYS A 464 -22.83 -10.84 -2.53
CA CYS A 464 -24.05 -11.57 -2.24
C CYS A 464 -24.95 -10.73 -1.32
N PRO A 465 -26.20 -10.42 -1.71
CA PRO A 465 -27.10 -9.60 -0.89
C PRO A 465 -27.64 -10.34 0.35
N SER A 466 -27.53 -11.68 0.37
CA SER A 466 -28.11 -12.51 1.44
C SER A 466 -27.07 -13.03 2.43
N GLU A 467 -25.80 -13.17 2.01
CA GLU A 467 -24.78 -13.85 2.79
C GLU A 467 -24.00 -12.86 3.67
N THR A 468 -24.64 -12.44 4.76
CA THR A 468 -24.06 -11.65 5.85
C THR A 468 -24.36 -12.35 7.18
N PRO A 469 -23.41 -12.46 8.12
CA PRO A 469 -23.70 -13.01 9.44
C PRO A 469 -24.63 -12.07 10.23
N GLU A 470 -25.45 -12.65 11.10
CA GLU A 470 -26.28 -11.90 12.03
C GLU A 470 -25.45 -11.25 13.17
N GLY A 471 -26.07 -10.32 13.90
CA GLY A 471 -25.44 -9.66 15.04
C GLY A 471 -24.54 -8.47 14.66
N PRO A 472 -23.51 -8.15 15.46
CA PRO A 472 -22.70 -6.94 15.27
C PRO A 472 -21.98 -6.84 13.92
N ASN A 473 -21.71 -7.98 13.28
CA ASN A 473 -21.05 -8.06 11.98
C ASN A 473 -22.00 -7.88 10.78
N CYS A 474 -23.31 -7.79 11.02
CA CYS A 474 -24.30 -7.62 9.97
C CYS A 474 -24.00 -6.36 9.14
N GLY A 475 -23.82 -6.55 7.83
CA GLY A 475 -23.47 -5.50 6.86
C GLY A 475 -21.98 -5.12 6.83
N LEU A 476 -21.15 -5.58 7.78
CA LEU A 476 -19.71 -5.31 7.80
C LEU A 476 -18.88 -6.49 7.27
N VAL A 477 -19.41 -7.70 7.40
CA VAL A 477 -18.84 -8.92 6.82
C VAL A 477 -19.79 -9.37 5.72
N LYS A 478 -19.27 -9.55 4.52
CA LYS A 478 -20.05 -9.88 3.32
C LYS A 478 -19.34 -10.98 2.55
N ASN A 479 -19.97 -11.54 1.53
CA ASN A 479 -19.35 -12.54 0.66
C ASN A 479 -19.46 -12.13 -0.80
N PHE A 480 -18.48 -12.51 -1.61
CA PHE A 480 -18.51 -12.21 -3.03
C PHE A 480 -19.66 -12.92 -3.73
N ALA A 481 -20.27 -12.22 -4.70
CA ALA A 481 -21.18 -12.85 -5.64
C ALA A 481 -20.42 -13.85 -6.51
N GLN A 482 -21.12 -14.88 -7.01
CA GLN A 482 -20.48 -15.98 -7.75
C GLN A 482 -19.64 -15.49 -8.93
N ALA A 483 -20.16 -14.56 -9.74
CA ALA A 483 -19.54 -14.07 -10.97
C ALA A 483 -18.58 -12.88 -10.78
N MET A 484 -18.11 -12.64 -9.57
CA MET A 484 -17.17 -11.56 -9.27
C MET A 484 -15.78 -11.86 -9.85
N GLU A 485 -15.15 -10.84 -10.45
CA GLU A 485 -13.73 -10.86 -10.84
C GLU A 485 -13.03 -9.62 -10.27
N LEU A 486 -11.77 -9.77 -9.86
CA LEU A 486 -10.94 -8.68 -9.36
C LEU A 486 -9.90 -8.30 -10.41
N SER A 487 -9.77 -7.00 -10.66
CA SER A 487 -8.74 -6.44 -11.51
C SER A 487 -7.35 -6.68 -10.93
N GLN A 488 -6.37 -6.89 -11.81
CA GLN A 488 -4.96 -6.88 -11.47
C GLN A 488 -4.35 -5.50 -11.75
N ASN A 489 -3.23 -5.20 -11.11
CA ASN A 489 -2.47 -3.99 -11.42
C ASN A 489 -1.84 -4.12 -12.81
N VAL A 490 -1.71 -2.98 -13.49
CA VAL A 490 -0.98 -2.90 -14.77
C VAL A 490 0.51 -2.90 -14.46
N GLU A 491 1.28 -3.64 -15.24
CA GLU A 491 2.73 -3.83 -15.02
C GLU A 491 3.53 -2.57 -15.35
N ASP A 492 3.11 -1.84 -16.39
CA ASP A 492 3.75 -0.63 -16.86
C ASP A 492 2.74 0.53 -16.94
N GLU A 493 2.68 1.33 -15.87
CA GLU A 493 1.85 2.54 -15.83
C GLU A 493 2.33 3.59 -16.85
N GLN A 494 3.62 3.62 -17.18
CA GLN A 494 4.19 4.57 -18.13
C GLN A 494 3.79 4.23 -19.57
N SER A 495 3.75 2.94 -19.92
CA SER A 495 3.18 2.50 -21.20
C SER A 495 1.72 2.92 -21.35
N LEU A 496 0.91 2.82 -20.29
CA LEU A 496 -0.48 3.27 -20.32
C LEU A 496 -0.57 4.79 -20.53
N LYS A 497 0.27 5.57 -19.84
CA LYS A 497 0.34 7.03 -20.02
C LYS A 497 0.74 7.40 -21.47
N ARG A 498 1.72 6.70 -22.04
CA ARG A 498 2.13 6.86 -23.47
C ARG A 498 1.01 6.56 -24.44
N GLU A 499 0.27 5.48 -24.20
CA GLU A 499 -0.87 5.12 -25.04
C GLU A 499 -1.96 6.20 -24.98
N LEU A 500 -2.29 6.71 -23.79
CA LEU A 500 -3.23 7.82 -23.64
C LEU A 500 -2.76 9.10 -24.36
N ALA A 501 -1.48 9.44 -24.24
CA ALA A 501 -0.90 10.57 -24.95
C ALA A 501 -1.01 10.40 -26.48
N SER A 502 -0.76 9.19 -26.99
CA SER A 502 -0.94 8.88 -28.42
C SER A 502 -2.39 9.00 -28.89
N MET A 503 -3.37 8.82 -27.99
CA MET A 503 -4.80 9.02 -28.27
C MET A 503 -5.23 10.50 -28.22
N GLY A 504 -4.29 11.43 -27.96
CA GLY A 504 -4.55 12.87 -27.92
C GLY A 504 -4.87 13.41 -26.53
N VAL A 505 -4.57 12.67 -25.46
CA VAL A 505 -4.62 13.23 -24.10
C VAL A 505 -3.38 14.11 -23.91
N GLU A 506 -3.60 15.41 -23.75
CA GLU A 506 -2.54 16.36 -23.46
C GLU A 506 -2.16 16.32 -21.97
N GLY A 507 -0.85 16.35 -21.70
CA GLY A 507 -0.33 16.47 -20.33
C GLY A 507 -0.67 17.83 -19.71
N ILE A 508 -0.44 17.97 -18.41
CA ILE A 508 -0.65 19.25 -17.73
C ILE A 508 0.42 20.24 -18.23
N PRO A 509 0.04 21.44 -18.72
CA PRO A 509 1.00 22.42 -19.23
C PRO A 509 2.08 22.75 -18.20
N GLY A 510 3.35 22.61 -18.59
CA GLY A 510 4.52 22.84 -17.74
C GLY A 510 5.07 21.60 -17.02
N ILE A 511 4.47 20.43 -17.25
CA ILE A 511 4.97 19.13 -16.75
C ILE A 511 5.11 18.20 -17.96
N ASP A 512 6.35 18.00 -18.42
CA ASP A 512 6.67 17.09 -19.52
C ASP A 512 6.53 15.64 -19.03
N SER A 513 5.30 15.12 -19.06
CA SER A 513 5.02 13.82 -18.44
C SER A 513 5.35 12.63 -19.34
N VAL A 514 5.43 12.80 -20.67
CA VAL A 514 5.72 11.70 -21.60
C VAL A 514 6.21 12.22 -22.96
N ASP A 515 7.38 11.77 -23.42
CA ASP A 515 7.77 11.91 -24.83
C ASP A 515 6.77 11.16 -25.72
N ALA A 516 6.08 11.89 -26.61
CA ALA A 516 5.21 11.30 -27.62
C ALA A 516 6.06 10.55 -28.67
N THR A 517 6.52 9.35 -28.33
CA THR A 517 7.08 8.42 -29.32
C THR A 517 5.92 7.69 -30.01
N PRO A 518 5.76 7.79 -31.33
CA PRO A 518 4.79 6.98 -32.06
C PRO A 518 5.11 5.50 -31.84
N ALA A 519 4.09 4.67 -31.68
CA ALA A 519 4.24 3.21 -31.50
C ALA A 519 4.75 2.46 -32.75
N ASP A 520 5.16 3.18 -33.79
CA ASP A 520 5.69 2.65 -35.04
C ASP A 520 7.14 3.17 -35.23
N ASP A 521 8.11 2.48 -34.63
CA ASP A 521 9.48 2.31 -35.15
C ASP A 521 10.14 1.04 -34.58
#